data_AF-A0A2P6W569-F1
#
_entry.id   AF-A0A2P6W569-F1
#
_cell.length_a   1.000
_cell.length_b   1.000
_cell.length_c   1.000
_cell.angle_alpha   90.00
_cell.angle_beta   90.00
_cell.angle_gamma   90.00
#
_symmetry.space_group_name_H-M   'P 1'
#
loop_
_entity.id
_entity.type
_entity.pdbx_description
1 polymer ?
#
loop_
_entity_poly.entity_id
_entity_poly.type
_entity_poly.pdbx_seq_one_letter_code
_entity_poly.pdbx_strand_id
1 'polypeptide(L)'
;MRDYPYMTARVSAKKKKLLDQGDYENLLKMQPNEIARRLGEGAYQDDIDELGSKYDGARLVELALTRNLSRTLSDLVDMSPETLQRIITVYLRRYDILSLKRLLRWKKSGEKGDIHDLLTPVGSYTYGDL
;
A
#
# COMPACT_ATOMS: atom_id res chain seq x y z
N MET A 1 -12.19 -8.04 25.56
CA MET A 1 -11.53 -8.10 24.23
C MET A 1 -10.77 -9.41 24.12
N ARG A 2 -11.49 -10.54 24.07
CA ARG A 2 -10.94 -11.83 23.64
C ARG A 2 -11.46 -12.07 22.22
N ASP A 3 -10.77 -12.94 21.49
CA ASP A 3 -11.29 -13.72 20.36
C ASP A 3 -10.97 -13.32 18.91
N TYR A 4 -9.72 -12.97 18.60
CA TYR A 4 -9.15 -13.32 17.28
C TYR A 4 -7.67 -13.77 17.34
N PRO A 5 -7.31 -14.83 18.09
CA PRO A 5 -5.90 -15.25 18.24
C PRO A 5 -5.18 -15.47 16.91
N TYR A 6 -5.91 -16.05 15.94
CA TYR A 6 -5.41 -16.27 14.58
C TYR A 6 -5.08 -14.96 13.85
N MET A 7 -6.00 -13.98 13.86
CA MET A 7 -5.76 -12.69 13.22
C MET A 7 -4.65 -11.92 13.93
N THR A 8 -4.64 -11.92 15.26
CA THR A 8 -3.57 -11.30 16.05
C THR A 8 -2.20 -11.89 15.71
N ALA A 9 -2.10 -13.21 15.58
CA ALA A 9 -0.85 -13.86 15.19
C ALA A 9 -0.41 -13.46 13.77
N ARG A 10 -1.32 -13.45 12.80
CA ARG A 10 -1.00 -13.04 11.41
C ARG A 10 -0.62 -11.57 11.29
N VAL A 11 -1.36 -10.67 11.95
CA VAL A 11 -1.03 -9.24 12.00
C VAL A 11 0.33 -9.04 12.68
N SER A 12 0.59 -9.74 13.76
CA SER A 12 1.90 -9.68 14.45
C SER A 12 3.04 -10.17 13.57
N ALA A 13 2.83 -11.25 12.82
CA ALA A 13 3.80 -11.77 11.87
C ALA A 13 4.08 -10.77 10.72
N LYS A 14 3.04 -10.14 10.17
CA LYS A 14 3.19 -9.06 9.17
C LYS A 14 3.89 -7.83 9.76
N LYS A 15 3.55 -7.42 10.98
CA LYS A 15 4.19 -6.30 11.69
C LYS A 15 5.70 -6.50 11.88
N LYS A 16 6.13 -7.73 12.16
CA LYS A 16 7.57 -8.07 12.29
C LYS A 16 8.37 -7.92 10.99
N LYS A 17 7.70 -7.87 9.83
CA LYS A 17 8.35 -7.65 8.53
C LYS A 17 8.48 -6.17 8.16
N LEU A 18 7.94 -5.26 8.98
CA LEU A 18 8.10 -3.83 8.76
C LEU A 18 9.56 -3.44 8.98
N LEU A 19 9.99 -2.43 8.22
CA LEU A 19 11.31 -1.83 8.35
C LEU A 19 11.54 -1.38 9.79
N ASP A 20 12.71 -1.71 10.32
CA ASP A 20 13.10 -1.28 11.66
C ASP A 20 13.74 0.12 11.63
N GLN A 21 14.13 0.62 12.80
CA GLN A 21 14.75 1.93 12.90
C GLN A 21 16.07 2.03 12.10
N GLY A 22 16.88 0.97 12.10
CA GLY A 22 18.14 0.94 11.37
C GLY A 22 17.92 0.95 9.86
N ASP A 23 16.88 0.28 9.37
CA ASP A 23 16.45 0.38 7.98
C ASP A 23 16.14 1.83 7.61
N TYR A 24 15.35 2.54 8.42
CA TYR A 24 15.02 3.96 8.17
C TYR A 24 16.25 4.87 8.17
N GLU A 25 17.18 4.68 9.11
CA GLU A 25 18.43 5.45 9.16
C GLU A 25 19.31 5.25 7.92
N ASN A 26 19.25 4.06 7.32
CA ASN A 26 19.91 3.78 6.05
C ASN A 26 19.17 4.43 4.87
N LEU A 27 17.83 4.32 4.83
CA LEU A 27 17.01 4.90 3.76
C LEU A 27 17.16 6.43 3.66
N LEU A 28 17.34 7.13 4.78
CA LEU A 28 17.55 8.59 4.80
C LEU A 28 18.83 9.05 4.07
N LYS A 29 19.80 8.15 3.88
CA LYS A 29 21.07 8.43 3.22
C LYS A 29 21.07 8.04 1.74
N MET A 30 19.98 7.43 1.26
CA MET A 30 19.86 6.86 -0.09
C MET A 30 19.07 7.78 -1.03
N GLN A 31 19.44 7.75 -2.30
CA GLN A 31 18.64 8.33 -3.38
C GLN A 31 17.43 7.44 -3.71
N PRO A 32 16.36 7.97 -4.33
CA PRO A 32 15.14 7.21 -4.59
C PRO A 32 15.35 5.89 -5.37
N ASN A 33 16.29 5.85 -6.31
CA ASN A 33 16.58 4.65 -7.08
C ASN A 33 17.30 3.58 -6.24
N GLU A 34 18.14 4.02 -5.29
CA GLU A 34 18.80 3.13 -4.32
C GLU A 34 17.77 2.56 -3.33
N ILE A 35 16.81 3.38 -2.89
CA ILE A 35 15.68 2.94 -2.07
C ILE A 35 14.86 1.88 -2.83
N ALA A 36 14.51 2.12 -4.10
CA ALA A 36 13.77 1.16 -4.92
C ALA A 36 14.49 -0.18 -5.01
N ARG A 37 15.80 -0.17 -5.29
CA ARG A 37 16.63 -1.37 -5.34
C ARG A 37 16.67 -2.09 -3.99
N ARG A 38 16.88 -1.36 -2.89
CA ARG A 38 16.91 -1.92 -1.53
C ARG A 38 15.58 -2.59 -1.17
N LEU A 39 14.45 -1.98 -1.52
CA LEU A 39 13.12 -2.56 -1.30
C LEU A 39 12.88 -3.80 -2.17
N GLY A 40 13.44 -3.81 -3.38
CA GLY A 40 13.41 -4.94 -4.31
C GLY A 40 14.15 -6.19 -3.83
N GLU A 41 15.04 -6.07 -2.84
CA GLU A 41 15.70 -7.23 -2.20
C GLU A 41 14.84 -7.88 -1.09
N GLY A 42 13.67 -7.30 -0.79
CA GLY A 42 12.84 -7.68 0.35
C GLY A 42 11.41 -8.06 -0.02
N ALA A 43 10.47 -7.76 0.89
CA ALA A 43 9.06 -8.10 0.74
C ALA A 43 8.31 -7.35 -0.38
N TYR A 44 9.00 -6.44 -1.08
CA TYR A 44 8.45 -5.62 -2.16
C TYR A 44 8.98 -6.02 -3.53
N GLN A 45 9.79 -7.08 -3.61
CA GLN A 45 10.42 -7.55 -4.85
C GLN A 45 9.41 -7.69 -5.99
N ASP A 46 8.34 -8.46 -5.80
CA ASP A 46 7.34 -8.70 -6.83
C ASP A 46 6.72 -7.40 -7.38
N ASP A 47 6.44 -6.42 -6.50
CA ASP A 47 5.85 -5.15 -6.90
C ASP A 47 6.87 -4.27 -7.67
N ILE A 48 8.14 -4.27 -7.23
CA ILE A 48 9.23 -3.53 -7.86
C ILE A 48 9.56 -4.12 -9.24
N ASP A 49 9.63 -5.44 -9.35
CA ASP A 49 9.94 -6.14 -10.61
C ASP A 49 8.85 -5.89 -11.67
N GLU A 50 7.58 -5.92 -11.26
CA GLU A 50 6.45 -5.69 -12.18
C GLU A 50 6.36 -4.22 -12.62
N LEU A 51 6.51 -3.27 -11.70
CA LEU A 51 6.36 -1.84 -11.97
C LEU A 51 7.62 -1.18 -12.53
N GLY A 52 8.80 -1.77 -12.30
CA GLY A 52 10.10 -1.21 -12.70
C GLY A 52 10.31 -1.09 -14.21
N SER A 53 9.44 -1.74 -15.01
CA SER A 53 9.41 -1.57 -16.47
C SER A 53 8.82 -0.22 -16.91
N LYS A 54 7.94 0.38 -16.10
CA LYS A 54 7.17 1.59 -16.44
C LYS A 54 7.53 2.80 -15.56
N TYR A 55 8.04 2.57 -14.35
CA TYR A 55 8.30 3.62 -13.36
C TYR A 55 9.71 3.50 -12.77
N ASP A 56 10.28 4.63 -12.33
CA ASP A 56 11.58 4.70 -11.64
C ASP A 56 11.50 5.62 -10.42
N GLY A 57 12.52 5.52 -9.55
CA GLY A 57 12.76 6.38 -8.41
C GLY A 57 11.60 6.47 -7.45
N ALA A 58 11.28 7.69 -7.02
CA ALA A 58 10.27 7.91 -5.99
C ALA A 58 8.88 7.40 -6.41
N ARG A 59 8.56 7.47 -7.71
CA ARG A 59 7.26 7.01 -8.21
C ARG A 59 7.16 5.49 -8.20
N LEU A 60 8.23 4.78 -8.58
CA LEU A 60 8.28 3.32 -8.47
C LEU A 60 8.10 2.87 -7.02
N VAL A 61 8.82 3.51 -6.08
CA VAL A 61 8.71 3.23 -4.65
C VAL A 61 7.28 3.45 -4.14
N GLU A 62 6.67 4.59 -4.47
CA GLU A 62 5.31 4.92 -4.02
C GLU A 62 4.29 3.88 -4.52
N LEU A 63 4.34 3.54 -5.80
CA LEU A 63 3.41 2.58 -6.41
C LEU A 63 3.60 1.17 -5.85
N ALA A 64 4.85 0.71 -5.73
CA ALA A 64 5.15 -0.61 -5.20
C ALA A 64 4.69 -0.75 -3.74
N LEU A 65 4.96 0.25 -2.89
CA LEU A 65 4.50 0.26 -1.50
C LEU A 65 2.97 0.30 -1.41
N THR A 66 2.32 1.11 -2.25
CA THR A 66 0.86 1.24 -2.27
C THR A 66 0.20 -0.06 -2.69
N ARG A 67 0.72 -0.72 -3.73
CA ARG A 67 0.22 -2.02 -4.22
C ARG A 67 0.42 -3.12 -3.19
N ASN A 68 1.60 -3.18 -2.56
CA ASN A 68 1.89 -4.14 -1.49
C ASN A 68 0.95 -3.97 -0.28
N LEU A 69 0.77 -2.71 0.15
CA LEU A 69 -0.14 -2.36 1.24
C LEU A 69 -1.58 -2.77 0.89
N SER A 70 -2.00 -2.53 -0.35
CA SER A 70 -3.30 -2.93 -0.86
C SER A 70 -3.55 -4.41 -0.73
N ARG A 71 -2.68 -5.23 -1.34
CA ARG A 71 -2.77 -6.69 -1.27
C ARG A 71 -2.78 -7.16 0.19
N THR A 72 -1.89 -6.61 1.01
CA THR A 72 -1.78 -6.97 2.42
C THR A 72 -3.04 -6.67 3.24
N LEU A 73 -3.70 -5.54 2.99
CA LEU A 73 -4.91 -5.15 3.72
C LEU A 73 -6.14 -5.91 3.22
N SER A 74 -6.27 -6.12 1.91
CA SER A 74 -7.33 -6.97 1.33
C SER A 74 -7.25 -8.39 1.89
N ASP A 75 -6.05 -8.99 1.92
CA ASP A 75 -5.83 -10.30 2.54
C ASP A 75 -6.32 -10.33 4.00
N LEU A 76 -6.05 -9.27 4.77
CA LEU A 76 -6.47 -9.19 6.18
C LEU A 76 -7.98 -9.07 6.33
N VAL A 77 -8.66 -8.36 5.42
CA VAL A 77 -10.12 -8.27 5.37
C VAL A 77 -10.71 -9.64 5.05
N ASP A 78 -10.19 -10.32 4.04
CA ASP A 78 -10.70 -11.62 3.56
C ASP A 78 -10.54 -12.74 4.59
N MET A 79 -9.46 -12.71 5.37
CA MET A 79 -9.22 -13.67 6.45
C MET A 79 -9.99 -13.34 7.74
N SER A 80 -10.55 -12.13 7.86
CA SER A 80 -11.21 -11.69 9.08
C SER A 80 -12.61 -12.28 9.20
N PRO A 81 -13.05 -12.71 10.40
CA PRO A 81 -14.45 -13.01 10.63
C PRO A 81 -15.33 -11.78 10.39
N GLU A 82 -16.59 -12.00 10.02
CA GLU A 82 -17.53 -10.95 9.58
C GLU A 82 -17.56 -9.70 10.49
N THR A 83 -17.57 -9.91 11.81
CA THR A 83 -17.54 -8.83 12.80
C THR A 83 -16.29 -7.97 12.73
N LEU A 84 -15.12 -8.59 12.56
CA LEU A 84 -13.84 -7.88 12.44
C LEU A 84 -13.68 -7.27 11.05
N GLN A 85 -14.14 -7.97 10.01
CA GLN A 85 -14.15 -7.48 8.64
C GLN A 85 -14.85 -6.12 8.55
N ARG A 86 -16.07 -5.99 9.11
CA ARG A 86 -16.81 -4.72 9.15
C ARG A 86 -16.00 -3.58 9.79
N ILE A 87 -15.31 -3.85 10.88
CA ILE A 87 -14.48 -2.85 11.59
C ILE A 87 -13.30 -2.42 10.71
N ILE A 88 -12.59 -3.39 10.13
CA ILE A 88 -11.44 -3.11 9.26
C ILE A 88 -11.90 -2.33 8.03
N THR A 89 -12.96 -2.75 7.35
CA THR A 89 -13.49 -2.04 6.17
C THR A 89 -13.83 -0.58 6.49
N VAL A 90 -14.45 -0.30 7.64
CA VAL A 90 -14.74 1.09 8.07
C VAL A 90 -13.44 1.88 8.24
N TYR A 91 -12.41 1.29 8.82
CA TYR A 91 -11.09 1.93 8.95
C TYR A 91 -10.43 2.19 7.59
N LEU A 92 -10.58 1.26 6.64
CA LEU A 92 -10.01 1.37 5.29
C LEU A 92 -10.65 2.46 4.44
N ARG A 93 -11.88 2.90 4.74
CA ARG A 93 -12.54 4.05 4.08
C ARG A 93 -11.72 5.34 4.09
N ARG A 94 -10.77 5.50 5.01
CA ARG A 94 -9.85 6.65 4.98
C ARG A 94 -9.02 6.71 3.68
N TYR A 95 -8.69 5.56 3.10
CA TYR A 95 -7.92 5.48 1.85
C TYR A 95 -8.77 5.88 0.65
N ASP A 96 -10.09 5.63 0.70
CA ASP A 96 -11.04 6.16 -0.29
C ASP A 96 -11.05 7.69 -0.27
N ILE A 97 -11.10 8.29 0.92
CA ILE A 97 -11.09 9.75 1.08
C ILE A 97 -9.78 10.34 0.54
N LEU A 98 -8.64 9.70 0.80
CA LEU A 98 -7.35 10.13 0.28
C LEU A 98 -7.29 10.03 -1.25
N SER A 99 -7.79 8.93 -1.82
CA SER A 99 -7.86 8.73 -3.27
C SER A 99 -8.76 9.79 -3.93
N LEU A 100 -9.94 10.05 -3.36
CA LEU A 100 -10.83 11.12 -3.81
C LEU A 100 -10.15 12.50 -3.76
N LYS A 101 -9.43 12.79 -2.68
CA LYS A 101 -8.66 14.06 -2.57
C LYS A 101 -7.60 14.18 -3.66
N ARG A 102 -6.90 13.09 -4.00
CA ARG A 102 -5.91 13.05 -5.08
C ARG A 102 -6.57 13.27 -6.44
N LEU A 103 -7.68 12.58 -6.71
CA LEU A 103 -8.48 12.74 -7.94
C LEU A 103 -8.98 14.17 -8.13
N LEU A 104 -9.54 14.78 -7.08
CA LEU A 104 -10.02 16.16 -7.14
C LEU A 104 -8.87 17.15 -7.39
N ARG A 105 -7.72 16.92 -6.79
CA ARG A 105 -6.51 17.74 -7.03
C ARG A 105 -6.05 17.61 -8.48
N TRP A 106 -5.96 16.39 -8.99
CA TRP A 106 -5.55 16.11 -10.36
C TRP A 106 -6.51 16.74 -11.39
N LYS A 107 -7.82 16.58 -11.18
CA LYS A 107 -8.84 17.21 -12.02
C LYS A 107 -8.70 18.73 -12.03
N LYS A 108 -8.34 19.34 -10.90
CA LYS A 108 -8.11 20.78 -10.79
C LYS A 108 -6.80 21.23 -11.45
N SER A 109 -5.74 20.42 -11.41
CA SER A 109 -4.46 20.79 -12.02
C SER A 109 -4.48 20.68 -13.55
N GLY A 110 -5.44 19.94 -14.13
CA GLY A 110 -5.56 19.79 -15.59
C GLY A 110 -4.43 18.95 -16.19
N GLU A 111 -3.71 18.20 -15.35
CA GLU A 111 -2.67 17.27 -15.77
C GLU A 111 -3.28 16.16 -16.64
N LYS A 112 -2.57 15.80 -17.71
CA LYS A 112 -2.90 14.63 -18.52
C LYS A 112 -1.99 13.49 -18.06
N GLY A 113 -2.57 12.47 -17.45
CA GLY A 113 -1.84 11.33 -16.88
C GLY A 113 -2.79 10.18 -16.56
N ASP A 114 -2.20 9.04 -16.23
CA ASP A 114 -2.94 7.84 -15.84
C ASP A 114 -3.57 8.04 -14.46
N ILE A 115 -4.89 7.90 -14.37
CA ILE A 115 -5.67 8.08 -13.13
C ILE A 115 -5.49 6.88 -12.21
N HIS A 116 -5.15 5.70 -12.76
CA HIS A 116 -5.04 4.46 -12.00
C HIS A 116 -3.96 4.54 -10.90
N ASP A 117 -2.94 5.38 -11.09
CA ASP A 117 -1.86 5.62 -10.13
C ASP A 117 -2.30 6.48 -8.92
N LEU A 118 -3.45 7.17 -9.01
CA LEU A 118 -3.97 8.04 -7.95
C LEU A 118 -4.83 7.29 -6.93
N LEU A 119 -5.22 6.06 -7.26
CA LEU A 119 -6.07 5.21 -6.45
C LEU A 119 -5.23 4.36 -5.50
N THR A 120 -5.72 4.18 -4.28
CA THR A 120 -5.20 3.18 -3.36
C THR A 120 -6.25 2.07 -3.26
N PRO A 121 -6.05 0.90 -3.89
CA PRO A 121 -7.09 -0.13 -4.12
C PRO A 121 -7.39 -0.98 -2.87
N VAL A 122 -7.32 -0.34 -1.70
CA VAL A 122 -7.50 -0.92 -0.37
C VAL A 122 -8.94 -0.76 0.11
N GLY A 123 -9.62 0.29 -0.35
CA GLY A 123 -10.94 0.68 0.14
C GLY A 123 -12.08 0.20 -0.76
N SER A 124 -13.20 0.92 -0.71
CA SER A 124 -14.44 0.55 -1.42
C SER A 124 -14.34 0.74 -2.93
N TYR A 125 -13.39 1.56 -3.39
CA TYR A 125 -13.15 1.82 -4.81
C TYR A 125 -11.97 0.97 -5.29
N THR A 126 -12.27 -0.05 -6.08
CA THR A 126 -11.27 -0.91 -6.73
C THR A 126 -11.13 -0.48 -8.20
N TYR A 127 -10.07 -0.92 -8.88
CA TYR A 127 -9.83 -0.64 -10.30
C TYR A 127 -11.01 -0.99 -11.24
N GLY A 128 -11.96 -1.84 -10.81
CA GLY A 128 -13.15 -2.19 -11.60
C GLY A 128 -14.33 -1.22 -11.46
N ASP A 129 -14.24 -0.22 -10.58
CA ASP A 129 -15.34 0.70 -10.27
C ASP A 129 -15.26 2.05 -11.04
N LEU A 130 -14.25 2.23 -11.90
CA LEU A 130 -13.97 3.44 -12.68
C LEU A 130 -13.60 3.08 -14.13
#